data_AF-A0A921GHP5-F1
#
_entry.id   AF-A0A921GHP5-F1
#
_cell.length_a   1.000
_cell.length_b   1.000
_cell.length_c   1.000
_cell.angle_alpha   90.00
_cell.angle_beta   90.00
_cell.angle_gamma   90.00
#
_symmetry.space_group_name_H-M   'P 1'
#
loop_
_entity.id
_entity.type
_entity.pdbx_description
1 polymer ?
#
loop_
_entity_poly.entity_id
_entity_poly.type
_entity_poly.pdbx_seq_one_letter_code
_entity_poly.pdbx_strand_id
1 'polypeptide(L)'
;MLVSDVVAALGARRDRSAWDRGVTAYAIDMLEGLEVTDLTARTVEKTLLNGAPSWHDYSWGGCALIYDADIAERLCCPSELRRTRGGERRPNAAEEWLDTQARACFQACMRIKRIVSRGQEG
;
A
#
# COMPACT_ATOMS: atom_id res chain seq x y z
N MET A 1 11.94 -6.07 13.85
CA MET A 1 10.62 -6.66 14.15
C MET A 1 10.34 -7.70 13.09
N LEU A 2 9.85 -8.89 13.47
CA LEU A 2 9.56 -9.94 12.49
C LEU A 2 8.45 -9.49 11.54
N VAL A 3 8.56 -9.83 10.26
CA VAL A 3 7.55 -9.52 9.24
C VAL A 3 6.19 -10.09 9.65
N SER A 4 6.15 -11.30 10.21
CA SER A 4 4.92 -11.93 10.72
C SER A 4 4.20 -11.10 11.78
N ASP A 5 4.95 -10.47 12.69
CA ASP A 5 4.37 -9.65 13.76
C ASP A 5 3.78 -8.35 13.19
N VAL A 6 4.42 -7.79 12.17
CA VAL A 6 3.92 -6.61 11.46
C VAL A 6 2.63 -6.95 10.71
N VAL A 7 2.59 -8.08 9.99
CA VAL A 7 1.38 -8.57 9.30
C VAL A 7 0.24 -8.77 10.31
N ALA A 8 0.51 -9.40 11.45
CA ALA A 8 -0.49 -9.57 12.52
C ALA A 8 -1.01 -8.21 13.04
N ALA A 9 -0.12 -7.24 13.26
CA ALA A 9 -0.50 -5.90 13.71
C ALA A 9 -1.34 -5.14 12.66
N LEU A 10 -1.05 -5.33 11.36
CA LEU A 10 -1.85 -4.78 10.25
C LEU A 10 -3.24 -5.43 10.19
N GLY A 11 -3.32 -6.76 10.32
CA GLY A 11 -4.59 -7.50 10.31
C GLY A 11 -5.51 -7.17 11.49
N ALA A 12 -4.95 -6.75 12.63
CA ALA A 12 -5.73 -6.30 13.79
C ALA A 12 -6.33 -4.88 13.64
N ARG A 13 -5.97 -4.14 12.59
CA ARG A 13 -6.43 -2.77 12.39
C ARG A 13 -7.92 -2.71 12.08
N ARG A 14 -8.61 -1.71 12.66
CA ARG A 14 -10.02 -1.41 12.38
C ARG A 14 -10.16 -0.20 11.47
N ASP A 15 -9.84 -0.38 10.20
CA ASP A 15 -9.93 0.67 9.18
C ASP A 15 -11.39 0.97 8.78
N ARG A 16 -11.76 2.25 8.76
CA ARG A 16 -13.15 2.70 8.58
C ARG A 16 -13.50 3.01 7.13
N SER A 17 -12.54 3.55 6.37
CA SER A 17 -12.73 3.95 4.97
C SER A 17 -12.30 2.82 4.01
N ALA A 18 -12.83 2.84 2.78
CA ALA A 18 -12.37 1.93 1.73
C ALA A 18 -10.89 2.17 1.41
N TRP A 19 -10.49 3.44 1.33
CA TRP A 19 -9.10 3.86 1.18
C TRP A 19 -8.19 3.24 2.23
N ASP A 20 -8.50 3.38 3.52
CA ASP A 20 -7.66 2.84 4.59
C ASP A 20 -7.55 1.32 4.55
N ARG A 21 -8.64 0.62 4.16
CA ARG A 21 -8.62 -0.83 3.97
C ARG A 21 -7.72 -1.22 2.81
N GLY A 22 -7.82 -0.53 1.68
CA GLY A 22 -6.96 -0.75 0.52
C GLY A 22 -5.48 -0.46 0.82
N VAL A 23 -5.17 0.60 1.59
CA VAL A 23 -3.82 0.88 2.07
C VAL A 23 -3.29 -0.23 2.98
N THR A 24 -4.13 -0.79 3.86
CA THR A 24 -3.74 -1.96 4.67
C THR A 24 -3.53 -3.20 3.81
N ALA A 25 -4.34 -3.43 2.78
CA ALA A 25 -4.13 -4.53 1.84
C ALA A 25 -2.80 -4.40 1.10
N TYR A 26 -2.46 -3.22 0.55
CA TYR A 26 -1.14 -2.99 -0.04
C TYR A 26 0.00 -3.22 0.95
N ALA A 27 -0.16 -2.81 2.22
CA ALA A 27 0.85 -3.05 3.24
C ALA A 27 1.09 -4.55 3.49
N ILE A 28 0.03 -5.36 3.47
CA ILE A 28 0.13 -6.82 3.63
C ILE A 28 0.79 -7.45 2.40
N ASP A 29 0.30 -7.14 1.19
CA ASP A 29 0.85 -7.67 -0.06
C ASP A 29 2.35 -7.38 -0.20
N MET A 30 2.78 -6.15 0.15
CA MET A 30 4.18 -5.77 0.14
C MET A 30 5.05 -6.63 1.07
N LEU A 31 4.51 -7.01 2.24
CA LEU A 31 5.22 -7.83 3.22
C LEU A 31 5.26 -9.31 2.83
N GLU A 32 4.19 -9.81 2.22
CA GLU A 32 4.13 -11.18 1.69
C GLU A 32 5.13 -11.41 0.55
N GLY A 33 5.45 -10.36 -0.21
CA GLY A 33 6.46 -10.40 -1.27
C GLY A 33 7.92 -10.27 -0.82
N LEU A 34 8.20 -10.14 0.49
CA LEU A 34 9.56 -9.98 0.99
C LEU A 34 10.26 -11.32 1.23
N GLU A 35 11.54 -11.39 0.84
CA GLU A 35 12.43 -12.52 1.19
C GLU A 35 13.08 -12.35 2.58
N VAL A 36 12.92 -11.19 3.21
CA VAL A 36 13.49 -10.91 4.54
C VAL A 36 12.53 -11.33 5.65
N THR A 37 13.08 -11.78 6.77
CA THR A 37 12.29 -12.21 7.92
C THR A 37 12.03 -11.09 8.92
N ASP A 38 12.85 -10.04 8.91
CA ASP A 38 12.75 -8.91 9.82
C ASP A 38 12.91 -7.55 9.13
N LEU A 39 12.30 -6.54 9.76
CA LEU A 39 12.35 -5.15 9.33
C LEU A 39 12.91 -4.25 10.43
N THR A 40 13.61 -3.21 10.01
CA THR A 40 14.07 -2.12 10.89
C THR A 40 13.49 -0.79 10.42
N ALA A 41 13.23 0.14 11.34
CA ALA A 41 12.71 1.46 11.00
C ALA A 41 13.62 2.24 10.03
N ARG A 42 14.93 1.93 10.01
CA ARG A 42 15.92 2.56 9.13
C ARG A 42 15.85 2.03 7.69
N THR A 43 15.59 0.74 7.51
CA THR A 43 15.68 0.08 6.20
C THR A 43 14.33 -0.22 5.56
N VAL A 44 13.24 -0.18 6.34
CA VAL A 44 11.90 -0.60 5.91
C VAL A 44 11.47 -0.03 4.56
N GLU A 45 11.61 1.28 4.36
CA GLU A 45 11.18 1.92 3.10
C GLU A 45 11.98 1.42 1.90
N LYS A 46 13.30 1.31 2.04
CA LYS A 46 14.18 0.78 0.99
C LYS A 46 13.85 -0.68 0.68
N THR A 47 13.56 -1.48 1.71
CA THR A 47 13.17 -2.88 1.55
C THR A 47 11.85 -2.99 0.79
N LEU A 48 10.83 -2.20 1.15
CA LEU A 48 9.51 -2.25 0.52
C LEU A 48 9.50 -1.70 -0.91
N LEU A 49 10.38 -0.74 -1.25
CA LEU A 49 10.52 -0.24 -2.62
C LEU A 49 11.05 -1.29 -3.60
N ASN A 50 11.62 -2.41 -3.12
CA ASN A 50 12.11 -3.52 -3.94
C ASN A 50 12.98 -3.07 -5.15
N GLY A 51 13.89 -2.13 -4.91
CA GLY A 51 14.77 -1.58 -5.95
C GLY A 51 14.16 -0.47 -6.82
N ALA A 52 12.87 -0.17 -6.70
CA ALA A 52 12.27 1.00 -7.34
C ALA A 52 12.83 2.31 -6.72
N PRO A 53 13.13 3.33 -7.54
CA PRO A 53 13.69 4.59 -7.04
C PRO A 53 12.67 5.48 -6.33
N SER A 54 11.37 5.30 -6.60
CA SER A 54 10.28 6.02 -5.94
C SER A 54 8.99 5.19 -5.92
N TRP A 55 7.99 5.62 -5.14
CA TRP A 55 6.66 4.99 -5.15
C TRP A 55 5.90 5.18 -6.46
N HIS A 56 6.21 6.24 -7.21
CA HIS A 56 5.69 6.42 -8.56
C HIS A 56 6.27 5.34 -9.47
N ASP A 57 7.59 5.17 -9.49
CA ASP A 57 8.27 4.14 -10.29
C ASP A 57 7.88 2.72 -9.85
N TYR A 58 7.64 2.52 -8.56
CA TYR A 58 7.13 1.26 -8.02
C TYR A 58 5.75 0.92 -8.59
N SER A 59 4.84 1.89 -8.60
CA SER A 59 3.47 1.72 -9.11
C SER A 59 3.48 1.53 -10.63
N TRP A 60 4.07 2.49 -11.35
CA TRP A 60 4.12 2.48 -12.81
C TRP A 60 5.00 1.37 -13.40
N GLY A 61 5.99 0.89 -12.64
CA GLY A 61 6.85 -0.24 -12.99
C GLY A 61 6.19 -1.60 -12.77
N GLY A 62 4.93 -1.66 -12.33
CA GLY A 62 4.19 -2.90 -12.16
C GLY A 62 4.62 -3.72 -10.93
N CYS A 63 5.18 -3.09 -9.90
CA CYS A 63 5.52 -3.76 -8.64
C CYS A 63 4.30 -4.01 -7.72
N ALA A 64 3.10 -3.59 -8.14
CA ALA A 64 1.83 -3.79 -7.45
C ALA A 64 0.72 -4.15 -8.46
N LEU A 65 -0.51 -3.64 -8.30
CA LEU A 65 -1.56 -3.90 -9.29
C LEU A 65 -1.26 -3.13 -10.59
N ILE A 66 -1.62 -3.75 -11.72
CA ILE A 66 -1.32 -3.23 -13.05
C ILE A 66 -2.57 -2.61 -13.69
N TYR A 67 -3.75 -3.17 -13.45
CA TYR A 67 -4.98 -2.72 -14.09
C TYR A 67 -5.72 -1.68 -13.25
N ASP A 68 -6.13 -0.61 -13.91
CA ASP A 68 -6.93 0.49 -13.34
C ASP A 68 -8.18 -0.02 -12.58
N ALA A 69 -8.83 -1.06 -13.10
CA ALA A 69 -10.00 -1.64 -12.47
C ALA A 69 -9.70 -2.28 -11.11
N ASP A 70 -8.59 -3.01 -11.00
CA ASP A 70 -8.16 -3.64 -9.75
C ASP A 70 -7.75 -2.58 -8.72
N ILE A 71 -7.07 -1.53 -9.17
CA ILE A 71 -6.68 -0.39 -8.33
C ILE A 71 -7.93 0.32 -7.80
N ALA A 72 -8.91 0.57 -8.68
CA ALA A 72 -10.17 1.20 -8.32
C ALA A 72 -10.96 0.34 -7.32
N GLU A 73 -11.10 -0.96 -7.58
CA GLU A 73 -11.80 -1.89 -6.67
C GLU A 73 -11.14 -1.93 -5.29
N ARG A 74 -9.81 -1.90 -5.23
CA ARG A 74 -9.06 -1.89 -3.98
C ARG A 74 -9.24 -0.62 -3.16
N LEU A 75 -9.29 0.55 -3.81
CA LEU A 75 -9.19 1.84 -3.13
C LEU A 75 -10.52 2.59 -2.96
N CYS A 76 -11.50 2.35 -3.83
CA CYS A 76 -12.76 3.10 -3.84
C CYS A 76 -13.82 2.50 -2.93
N CYS A 77 -14.64 3.38 -2.33
CA CYS A 77 -15.93 2.96 -1.79
C CYS A 77 -16.94 2.70 -2.93
N PRO A 78 -18.08 2.04 -2.67
CA PRO A 78 -19.03 1.68 -3.72
C PRO A 78 -19.54 2.86 -4.57
N SER A 79 -19.70 4.05 -3.97
CA SER A 79 -20.12 5.24 -4.72
C SER A 79 -19.02 5.81 -5.61
N GLU A 80 -17.77 5.76 -5.16
CA GLU A 80 -16.61 6.19 -5.97
C GLU A 80 -16.40 5.24 -7.14
N LEU A 81 -16.49 3.93 -6.90
CA LEU A 81 -16.35 2.91 -7.94
C LEU A 81 -17.41 3.07 -9.05
N ARG A 82 -18.66 3.40 -8.69
CA ARG A 82 -19.71 3.74 -9.67
C ARG A 82 -19.37 5.01 -10.47
N ARG A 83 -18.87 6.05 -9.79
CA ARG A 83 -18.51 7.32 -10.45
C ARG A 83 -17.38 7.14 -11.46
N THR A 84 -16.41 6.30 -11.12
CA THR A 84 -15.27 5.98 -11.98
C THR A 84 -15.54 4.88 -12.98
N ARG A 85 -16.76 4.31 -13.01
CA ARG A 85 -17.12 3.15 -13.85
C ARG A 85 -16.15 1.98 -13.66
N GLY A 86 -15.88 1.62 -12.41
CA GLY A 86 -15.01 0.49 -12.11
C GLY A 86 -13.55 0.71 -12.54
N GLY A 87 -13.09 1.95 -12.63
CA GLY A 87 -11.72 2.28 -13.05
C GLY A 87 -11.60 2.78 -14.49
N GLU A 88 -12.63 2.65 -15.34
CA GLU A 88 -12.58 3.18 -16.73
C GLU A 88 -12.36 4.69 -16.79
N ARG A 89 -12.85 5.43 -15.79
CA ARG A 89 -12.61 6.87 -15.66
C ARG A 89 -11.55 7.12 -14.61
N ARG A 90 -10.79 8.19 -14.85
CA ARG A 90 -9.75 8.66 -13.92
C ARG A 90 -10.29 8.84 -12.49
N PRO A 91 -9.44 8.61 -11.47
CA PRO A 91 -9.81 8.79 -10.06
C PRO A 91 -10.15 10.26 -9.77
N ASN A 92 -9.45 11.20 -10.40
CA ASN A 92 -9.72 12.64 -10.36
C ASN A 92 -9.07 13.36 -11.57
N ALA A 93 -9.08 14.70 -11.55
CA ALA A 93 -8.58 15.51 -12.66
C ALA A 93 -7.04 15.56 -12.76
N ALA A 94 -6.31 15.20 -11.70
CA ALA A 94 -4.87 15.37 -11.58
C ALA A 94 -4.07 14.05 -11.53
N GLU A 95 -4.72 12.92 -11.28
CA GLU A 95 -4.07 11.61 -11.11
C GLU A 95 -4.60 10.58 -12.13
N GLU A 96 -3.72 9.72 -12.64
CA GLU A 96 -4.09 8.41 -13.15
C GLU A 96 -4.26 7.41 -11.98
N TRP A 97 -4.79 6.22 -12.26
CA TRP A 97 -4.93 5.18 -11.22
C TRP A 97 -3.59 4.74 -10.64
N LEU A 98 -2.54 4.67 -11.47
CA LEU A 98 -1.20 4.35 -11.01
C LEU A 98 -0.60 5.42 -10.09
N ASP A 99 -0.95 6.70 -10.26
CA ASP A 99 -0.56 7.77 -9.32
C ASP A 99 -1.29 7.63 -7.99
N THR A 100 -2.59 7.30 -8.06
CA THR A 100 -3.41 7.03 -6.88
C THR A 100 -2.88 5.82 -6.09
N GLN A 101 -2.48 4.76 -6.81
CA GLN A 101 -1.80 3.60 -6.23
C GLN A 101 -0.46 3.98 -5.61
N ALA A 102 0.37 4.81 -6.25
CA ALA A 102 1.65 5.26 -5.69
C ALA A 102 1.45 5.94 -4.32
N ARG A 103 0.42 6.79 -4.20
CA ARG A 103 0.05 7.44 -2.93
C ARG A 103 -0.43 6.43 -1.88
N ALA A 104 -1.22 5.43 -2.27
CA ALA A 104 -1.63 4.36 -1.37
C ALA A 104 -0.43 3.53 -0.88
N CYS A 105 0.49 3.16 -1.78
CA CYS A 105 1.72 2.43 -1.47
C CYS A 105 2.64 3.21 -0.52
N PHE A 106 2.82 4.51 -0.72
CA PHE A 106 3.55 5.35 0.23
C PHE A 106 2.92 5.33 1.63
N GLN A 107 1.59 5.46 1.72
CA GLN A 107 0.89 5.40 3.00
C GLN A 107 0.99 4.01 3.65
N ALA A 108 0.98 2.94 2.85
CA ALA A 108 1.19 1.57 3.31
C ALA A 108 2.58 1.43 3.97
N CYS A 109 3.63 1.90 3.30
CA CYS A 109 4.99 1.96 3.85
C CYS A 109 5.03 2.74 5.17
N MET A 110 4.41 3.92 5.24
CA MET A 110 4.40 4.72 6.48
C MET A 110 3.66 4.01 7.63
N ARG A 111 2.61 3.24 7.31
CA ARG A 111 1.87 2.43 8.29
C ARG A 111 2.75 1.31 8.85
N ILE A 112 3.47 0.60 7.98
CA ILE A 112 4.47 -0.43 8.36
C ILE A 112 5.57 0.18 9.21
N LYS A 113 6.18 1.27 8.74
CA LYS A 113 7.28 1.97 9.43
C LYS A 113 6.91 2.37 10.85
N ARG A 114 5.68 2.87 11.06
CA ARG A 114 5.17 3.22 12.39
C ARG A 114 5.04 2.00 13.32
N ILE A 115 4.62 0.86 12.81
CA ILE A 115 4.53 -0.39 13.59
C ILE A 115 5.94 -0.84 13.99
N VAL A 116 6.85 -0.89 13.02
CA VAL A 116 8.24 -1.30 13.24
C VAL A 116 8.94 -0.38 14.24
N SER A 117 8.82 0.95 14.11
CA SER A 117 9.43 1.89 15.06
C SER A 117 8.94 1.69 16.50
N ARG A 118 7.64 1.53 16.70
CA ARG A 118 7.07 1.29 18.04
C ARG A 118 7.53 -0.02 18.66
N GLY A 119 7.70 -1.06 17.84
CA GLY A 119 8.23 -2.35 18.29
C GLY A 119 9.74 -2.36 18.57
N GLN A 120 10.47 -1.29 18.27
CA GLN A 120 11.90 -1.14 18.58
C GLN A 120 12.18 -0.20 19.78
N GLU A 121 11.18 0.55 20.23
CA GLU A 121 11.26 1.47 21.37
C GLU A 121 10.89 0.82 22.72
N GLY A 122 10.27 -0.36 22.69
CA GLY A 122 9.94 -1.17 23.88
C GLY A 122 10.79 -2.43 23.94
#